data_AF-A0A9D7PT34-F1
#
_entry.id   AF-A0A9D7PT34-F1
#
_cell.length_a   1.000
_cell.length_b   1.000
_cell.length_c   1.000
_cell.angle_alpha   90.00
_cell.angle_beta   90.00
_cell.angle_gamma   90.00
#
_symmetry.space_group_name_H-M   'P 1'
#
loop_
_entity.id
_entity.type
_entity.pdbx_description
1 polymer ?
#
loop_
_entity_poly.entity_id
_entity_poly.type
_entity_poly.pdbx_seq_one_letter_code
_entity_poly.pdbx_strand_id
1 'polypeptide(L)'
;MKDLTTYPEDLENYVLKPLFSFAGAGVIIDVTKEDLDNVEDRSNFILQEKVHYEPVIQSPEDPVKCEIRLLMLWPKEEKRPFIVNNLVRMSKGKMVGVKYNKDKTWVGASVGFFEV
;
A
#
# COMPACT_ATOMS: atom_id res chain seq x y z
N MET A 1 -9.07 12.40 -7.28
CA MET A 1 -8.34 13.58 -7.78
C MET A 1 -9.29 14.72 -8.09
N LYS A 2 -10.58 14.58 -7.76
CA LYS A 2 -11.62 15.59 -7.99
C LYS A 2 -11.25 16.97 -7.43
N ASP A 3 -10.60 17.00 -6.27
CA ASP A 3 -10.32 18.24 -5.54
C ASP A 3 -8.96 18.88 -5.89
N LEU A 4 -8.18 18.26 -6.80
CA LEU A 4 -6.88 18.79 -7.23
C LEU A 4 -7.07 19.79 -8.39
N THR A 5 -6.79 21.06 -8.11
CA THR A 5 -6.75 22.15 -9.09
C THR A 5 -5.40 22.23 -9.83
N THR A 6 -4.31 21.86 -9.17
CA THR A 6 -2.95 21.77 -9.73
C THR A 6 -2.29 20.47 -9.29
N TYR A 7 -1.33 19.99 -10.07
CA TYR A 7 -0.52 18.83 -9.69
C TYR A 7 0.66 19.23 -8.81
N PRO A 8 1.10 18.36 -7.88
CA PRO A 8 2.41 18.48 -7.26
C PRO A 8 3.52 18.52 -8.34
N GLU A 9 4.59 19.27 -8.09
CA GLU A 9 5.73 19.34 -9.01
C GLU A 9 6.61 18.09 -8.92
N ASP A 10 6.61 17.44 -7.75
CA ASP A 10 7.42 16.28 -7.39
C ASP A 10 6.65 14.96 -7.58
N LEU A 11 6.11 14.74 -8.78
CA LEU A 11 5.27 13.56 -9.09
C LEU A 11 5.98 12.22 -8.83
N GLU A 12 7.31 12.18 -8.80
CA GLU A 12 8.10 11.00 -8.40
C GLU A 12 7.78 10.52 -6.98
N ASN A 13 7.21 11.37 -6.12
CA ASN A 13 6.79 11.04 -4.76
C ASN A 13 5.33 10.57 -4.70
N TYR A 14 4.63 10.42 -5.82
CA TYR A 14 3.20 10.07 -5.84
C TYR A 14 2.89 8.81 -6.63
N VAL A 15 1.79 8.16 -6.25
CA VAL A 15 1.20 6.99 -6.92
C VAL A 15 -0.22 7.35 -7.30
N LEU A 16 -0.59 7.08 -8.56
CA LEU A 16 -1.97 7.19 -9.01
C LEU A 16 -2.68 5.85 -8.80
N LYS A 17 -3.80 5.89 -8.07
CA LYS A 17 -4.57 4.68 -7.74
C LYS A 17 -6.05 4.83 -8.10
N PRO A 18 -6.69 3.81 -8.69
CA PRO A 18 -8.14 3.78 -8.81
C PRO A 18 -8.77 3.48 -7.45
N LEU A 19 -9.84 4.19 -7.11
CA LEU A 19 -10.60 3.98 -5.87
C LEU A 19 -11.21 2.58 -5.82
N PHE A 20 -11.67 2.08 -6.96
CA PHE A 20 -12.25 0.76 -7.12
C PHE A 20 -11.31 -0.13 -7.93
N SER A 21 -10.25 -0.60 -7.28
CA SER A 21 -9.32 -1.57 -7.87
C SER A 21 -9.18 -2.82 -7.01
N PHE A 22 -9.07 -3.97 -7.67
CA PHE A 22 -8.78 -5.25 -7.01
C PHE A 22 -7.32 -5.64 -7.26
N ALA A 23 -6.64 -6.13 -6.23
CA ALA A 23 -5.26 -6.63 -6.28
C ALA A 23 -4.22 -5.66 -6.88
N GLY A 24 -4.44 -4.35 -6.81
CA GLY A 24 -3.52 -3.33 -7.33
C GLY A 24 -3.57 -3.13 -8.85
N ALA A 25 -4.59 -3.64 -9.53
CA ALA A 25 -4.81 -3.37 -10.95
C ALA A 25 -5.05 -1.87 -11.20
N GLY A 26 -4.36 -1.30 -12.19
CA GLY A 26 -4.49 0.12 -12.55
C GLY A 26 -3.72 1.10 -11.65
N VAL A 27 -2.90 0.61 -10.72
CA VAL A 27 -2.01 1.44 -9.91
C VAL A 27 -0.76 1.82 -10.72
N ILE A 28 -0.52 3.12 -10.90
CA ILE A 28 0.67 3.67 -11.56
C ILE A 28 1.61 4.20 -10.48
N ILE A 29 2.74 3.50 -10.28
CA ILE A 29 3.70 3.81 -9.21
C ILE A 29 4.52 5.05 -9.55
N ASP A 30 5.10 5.11 -10.75
CA ASP A 30 5.94 6.21 -11.18
C ASP A 30 5.11 7.10 -12.10
N VAL A 31 4.21 7.88 -11.49
CA VAL A 31 3.22 8.69 -12.21
C VAL A 31 3.90 9.88 -12.89
N THR A 32 3.49 10.12 -14.13
CA THR A 32 3.90 11.30 -14.90
C THR A 32 2.74 12.26 -15.06
N LYS A 33 3.03 13.49 -15.50
CA LYS A 33 1.97 14.46 -15.82
C LYS A 33 1.04 13.94 -16.93
N GLU A 34 1.60 13.26 -17.93
CA GLU A 34 0.83 12.65 -19.03
C GLU A 34 -0.16 11.60 -18.51
N ASP A 35 0.26 10.76 -17.55
CA ASP A 35 -0.64 9.79 -16.93
C ASP A 35 -1.83 10.48 -16.25
N LEU A 36 -1.60 11.61 -15.58
CA LEU A 36 -2.66 12.38 -14.89
C LEU A 36 -3.62 13.05 -15.88
N ASP A 37 -3.09 13.59 -16.97
CA ASP A 37 -3.87 14.28 -18.00
C ASP A 37 -4.73 13.30 -18.81
N ASN A 38 -4.30 12.04 -18.94
CA ASN A 38 -5.05 10.98 -19.60
C ASN A 38 -6.15 10.34 -18.72
N VAL A 39 -6.28 10.73 -17.44
CA VAL A 39 -7.37 10.23 -16.58
C VAL A 39 -8.68 10.94 -16.91
N GLU A 40 -9.57 10.23 -17.61
CA GLU A 40 -10.91 10.74 -17.97
C GLU A 40 -11.79 10.95 -16.72
N ASP A 41 -11.88 9.95 -15.83
CA ASP A 41 -12.71 10.03 -14.62
C ASP A 41 -11.89 10.31 -13.36
N ARG A 42 -11.51 11.57 -13.18
CA ARG A 42 -10.70 12.02 -12.03
C ARG A 42 -11.35 11.79 -10.66
N SER A 43 -12.68 11.57 -10.62
CA SER A 43 -13.40 11.28 -9.37
C SER A 43 -13.15 9.86 -8.87
N ASN A 44 -12.84 8.93 -9.78
CA ASN A 44 -12.58 7.53 -9.47
C ASN A 44 -11.11 7.19 -9.21
N PHE A 45 -10.24 8.20 -9.16
CA PHE A 45 -8.83 8.04 -8.86
C PHE A 45 -8.41 8.85 -7.65
N ILE A 46 -7.30 8.48 -7.02
CA ILE A 46 -6.62 9.26 -5.99
C ILE A 46 -5.13 9.37 -6.35
N LEU A 47 -4.58 10.56 -6.19
CA LEU A 47 -3.14 10.77 -6.20
C LEU A 47 -2.68 10.69 -4.74
N GLN A 48 -1.87 9.70 -4.42
CA GLN A 48 -1.45 9.42 -3.06
C GLN A 48 0.07 9.48 -2.97
N GLU A 49 0.59 10.19 -1.97
CA GLU A 49 2.02 10.20 -1.68
C GLU A 49 2.56 8.78 -1.42
N LYS A 50 3.76 8.52 -1.91
CA LYS A 50 4.49 7.26 -1.75
C LYS A 50 4.92 7.15 -0.30
N VAL A 51 4.64 5.99 0.29
CA VAL A 51 5.23 5.60 1.56
C VAL A 51 6.54 4.87 1.27
N HIS A 52 7.64 5.36 1.84
CA HIS A 52 8.89 4.62 1.86
C HIS A 52 8.83 3.54 2.94
N TYR A 53 8.83 2.28 2.51
CA TYR A 53 8.91 1.14 3.42
C TYR A 53 10.36 0.86 3.77
N GLU A 54 10.72 1.13 5.01
CA GLU A 54 12.04 0.80 5.56
C GLU A 54 12.20 -0.73 5.70
N PRO A 55 13.31 -1.31 5.23
CA PRO A 55 13.54 -2.75 5.29
C PRO A 55 14.10 -3.14 6.67
N VAL A 56 13.24 -3.07 7.68
CA VAL A 56 13.66 -3.20 9.09
C VAL A 56 13.80 -4.64 9.58
N ILE A 57 13.17 -5.62 8.91
CA ILE A 57 13.23 -7.02 9.35
C ILE A 57 14.54 -7.63 8.84
N GLN A 58 15.40 -8.03 9.78
CA GLN A 58 16.64 -8.74 9.46
C GLN A 58 16.31 -10.16 8.95
N SER A 59 16.97 -10.58 7.87
CA SER A 59 16.94 -11.95 7.39
C SER A 59 18.37 -12.45 7.17
N PRO A 60 18.62 -13.77 7.02
CA PRO A 60 19.92 -14.30 6.64
C PRO A 60 20.47 -13.81 5.29
N GLU A 61 19.62 -13.19 4.46
CA GLU A 61 20.01 -12.56 3.21
C GLU A 61 19.80 -11.04 3.33
N ASP A 62 19.03 -10.43 2.43
CA ASP A 62 18.71 -9.01 2.48
C ASP A 62 17.66 -8.69 3.55
N PRO A 63 17.69 -7.46 4.12
CA PRO A 63 16.62 -6.97 4.96
C PRO A 63 15.27 -6.92 4.23
N VAL A 64 14.20 -7.15 4.99
CA VAL A 64 12.84 -7.35 4.47
C VAL A 64 11.95 -6.20 4.93
N LYS A 65 11.12 -5.71 4.01
CA LYS A 65 10.10 -4.70 4.30
C LYS A 65 8.85 -5.38 4.82
N CYS A 66 8.15 -4.73 5.75
CA CYS A 66 6.88 -5.22 6.26
C CYS A 66 5.74 -4.21 6.16
N GLU A 67 4.54 -4.73 5.95
CA GLU A 67 3.28 -4.00 6.11
C GLU A 67 2.44 -4.75 7.15
N ILE A 68 1.86 -4.03 8.10
CA ILE A 68 0.94 -4.60 9.09
C ILE A 68 -0.48 -4.24 8.68
N ARG A 69 -1.31 -5.26 8.43
CA ARG A 69 -2.74 -5.09 8.19
C ARG A 69 -3.51 -5.45 9.45
N LEU A 70 -4.39 -4.56 9.87
CA LEU A 70 -5.25 -4.76 11.03
C LEU A 70 -6.64 -5.20 10.57
N LEU A 71 -7.13 -6.30 11.12
CA LEU A 71 -8.54 -6.67 11.04
C LEU A 71 -9.24 -6.06 12.26
N MET A 72 -10.24 -5.23 11.99
CA MET A 72 -11.05 -4.58 13.02
C MET A 72 -12.51 -4.98 12.89
N LEU A 73 -13.16 -5.23 14.02
CA LEU A 73 -14.61 -5.41 14.08
C LEU A 73 -15.26 -4.17 14.69
N TRP A 74 -16.45 -3.83 14.20
CA TRP A 74 -17.28 -2.76 14.76
C TRP A 74 -18.76 -3.20 14.85
N PRO A 75 -19.10 -4.02 15.86
CA PRO A 75 -20.49 -4.31 16.21
C PRO A 75 -21.24 -3.03 16.58
N LYS A 76 -22.57 -3.02 16.42
CA LYS A 76 -23.40 -1.82 16.67
C LYS A 76 -23.38 -1.38 18.13
N GLU A 77 -23.16 -2.31 19.03
CA GLU A 77 -23.16 -2.14 20.48
C GLU A 77 -21.85 -1.51 20.98
N GLU A 78 -20.80 -1.53 20.16
CA GLU A 78 -19.48 -1.06 20.53
C GLU A 78 -19.29 0.43 20.19
N LYS A 79 -18.72 1.18 21.15
CA LYS A 79 -18.49 2.63 20.99
C LYS A 79 -17.45 2.97 19.91
N ARG A 80 -16.57 2.02 19.56
CA ARG A 80 -15.51 2.18 18.56
C ARG A 80 -15.08 0.82 18.00
N PRO A 81 -14.51 0.76 16.79
CA PRO A 81 -13.93 -0.48 16.27
C PRO A 81 -12.77 -0.95 17.15
N PHE A 82 -12.61 -2.28 17.26
CA PHE A 82 -11.51 -2.90 17.99
C PHE A 82 -10.77 -3.90 17.11
N ILE A 83 -9.46 -4.03 17.33
CA ILE A 83 -8.59 -4.93 16.58
C ILE A 83 -8.81 -6.35 17.08
N VAL A 84 -9.04 -7.29 16.16
CA VAL A 84 -9.19 -8.73 16.46
C VAL A 84 -8.03 -9.57 15.96
N ASN A 85 -7.32 -9.09 14.94
CA ASN A 85 -6.19 -9.81 14.37
C ASN A 85 -5.28 -8.84 13.61
N ASN A 86 -4.02 -9.22 13.44
CA ASN A 86 -3.10 -8.55 12.54
C ASN A 86 -2.45 -9.54 11.59
N LEU A 87 -2.19 -9.08 10.37
CA LEU A 87 -1.47 -9.80 9.34
C LEU A 87 -0.25 -8.99 8.93
N VAL A 88 0.93 -9.48 9.31
CA VAL A 88 2.21 -8.95 8.84
C VAL A 88 2.48 -9.54 7.47
N ARG A 89 2.67 -8.67 6.46
CA ARG A 89 3.05 -9.05 5.10
C ARG A 89 4.49 -8.63 4.85
N MET A 90 5.31 -9.56 4.41
CA MET A 90 6.74 -9.39 4.19
C MET A 90 7.05 -9.36 2.68
N SER A 91 7.87 -8.40 2.26
CA SER A 91 8.24 -8.23 0.86
C SER A 91 9.65 -7.65 0.70
N LYS A 92 10.33 -8.07 -0.36
CA LYS A 92 11.57 -7.46 -0.88
C LYS A 92 11.31 -6.63 -2.15
N GLY A 93 10.05 -6.41 -2.53
CA GLY A 93 9.65 -5.67 -3.73
C GLY A 93 9.45 -4.17 -3.48
N LYS A 94 9.30 -3.40 -4.58
CA LYS A 94 8.80 -2.01 -4.50
C LYS A 94 7.34 -1.96 -4.01
N MET A 95 6.56 -3.02 -4.22
CA MET A 95 5.17 -3.14 -3.82
C MET A 95 4.92 -4.49 -3.12
N VAL A 96 4.11 -4.45 -2.05
CA VAL A 96 3.69 -5.65 -1.32
C VAL A 96 2.60 -6.38 -2.10
N GLY A 97 3.01 -7.32 -2.96
CA GLY A 97 2.10 -8.12 -3.78
C GLY A 97 2.72 -9.44 -4.24
N VAL A 98 1.88 -10.45 -4.47
CA VAL A 98 2.29 -11.82 -4.80
C VAL A 98 3.21 -11.88 -6.02
N LYS A 99 2.92 -11.08 -7.06
CA LYS A 99 3.72 -11.01 -8.29
C LYS A 99 5.16 -10.52 -8.04
N TYR A 100 5.37 -9.63 -7.07
CA TYR A 100 6.67 -9.02 -6.77
C TYR A 100 7.53 -9.82 -5.78
N ASN A 101 6.90 -10.80 -5.14
CA ASN A 101 7.53 -11.74 -4.21
C ASN A 101 7.88 -13.08 -4.88
N LYS A 102 7.48 -13.27 -6.14
CA LYS A 102 7.82 -14.47 -6.91
C LYS A 102 9.35 -14.62 -6.97
N ASP A 103 9.83 -15.83 -6.69
CA ASP A 103 11.26 -16.20 -6.68
C ASP A 103 12.13 -15.50 -5.63
N LYS A 104 11.52 -14.91 -4.59
CA LYS A 104 12.23 -14.32 -3.45
C LYS A 104 12.06 -15.17 -2.19
N THR A 105 13.11 -15.23 -1.38
CA THR A 105 13.13 -15.84 -0.05
C THR A 105 12.82 -14.81 1.04
N TRP A 106 12.43 -15.27 2.23
CA TRP A 106 12.10 -14.40 3.38
C TRP A 106 10.98 -13.39 3.09
N VAL A 107 10.04 -13.78 2.22
CA VAL A 107 8.81 -13.06 1.90
C VAL A 107 7.61 -13.93 2.25
N GLY A 108 6.45 -13.33 2.49
CA GLY A 108 5.25 -14.09 2.86
C GLY A 108 4.33 -13.31 3.79
N ALA A 109 3.60 -14.03 4.64
CA ALA A 109 2.76 -13.43 5.66
C ALA A 109 2.80 -14.22 6.96
N SER A 110 2.62 -13.53 8.09
CA SER A 110 2.58 -14.10 9.44
C SER A 110 1.64 -13.28 10.33
N VAL A 111 1.29 -13.82 11.50
CA VAL A 111 0.82 -13.00 12.61
C VAL A 111 2.00 -12.25 13.25
N GLY A 112 1.78 -10.99 13.62
CA GLY A 112 2.72 -10.17 14.38
C GLY A 112 2.43 -10.23 15.86
N PHE A 113 3.45 -10.54 16.65
CA PHE A 113 3.39 -10.48 18.11
C PHE A 113 3.87 -9.10 18.58
N PHE A 114 3.20 -8.54 19.58
CA PHE A 114 3.53 -7.26 20.17
C PHE A 114 3.22 -7.29 21.66
N GLU A 115 3.90 -6.45 22.44
CA GLU A 115 3.60 -6.27 23.86
C GLU A 115 2.36 -5.38 24.01
N VAL A 116 1.54 -5.69 25.02
CA VAL A 116 0.29 -4.99 25.34
C VAL A 116 0.50 -4.06 26.52
#